data_AF-A0A7Y1T3S7-F1
#
_entry.id   AF-A0A7Y1T3S7-F1
#
_cell.length_a   1.000
_cell.length_b   1.000
_cell.length_c   1.000
_cell.angle_alpha   90.00
_cell.angle_beta   90.00
_cell.angle_gamma   90.00
#
_symmetry.space_group_name_H-M   'P 1'
#
loop_
_entity.id
_entity.type
_entity.pdbx_description
1 polymer ?
#
loop_
_entity_poly.entity_id
_entity_poly.type
_entity_poly.pdbx_seq_one_letter_code
_entity_poly.pdbx_strand_id
1 'polypeptide(L)' 'ELKTYWSLPDGVKILHHKVTPQDIIIENDIAYDYGYYEGKTLTKDKREVSWQGKYVIIWKKIDNEWKIFLDIWNNVSSE' A
#
# COMPACT_ATOMS: atom_id res chain seq x y z
N GLU A 1 5.00 -15.26 -13.17
CA GLU A 1 5.83 -15.57 -11.98
C GLU A 1 5.72 -14.45 -10.96
N LEU A 2 6.03 -14.71 -9.68
CA LEU A 2 5.96 -13.71 -8.60
C LEU A 2 6.73 -12.42 -8.93
N LYS A 3 7.91 -12.51 -9.56
CA LYS A 3 8.69 -11.32 -9.96
C LYS A 3 7.94 -10.39 -10.90
N THR A 4 7.19 -10.95 -11.85
CA THR A 4 6.40 -10.16 -12.81
C THR A 4 5.29 -9.38 -12.11
N TYR A 5 4.67 -9.96 -11.09
CA TYR A 5 3.61 -9.30 -10.31
C TYR A 5 4.14 -8.08 -9.56
N TRP A 6 5.37 -8.16 -9.03
CA TRP A 6 6.00 -7.09 -8.25
C TRP A 6 6.86 -6.11 -9.06
N SER A 7 7.00 -6.33 -10.36
CA SER A 7 7.77 -5.44 -11.24
C SER A 7 6.82 -4.47 -11.94
N LEU A 8 7.15 -3.18 -11.90
CA LEU A 8 6.43 -2.19 -12.70
C LEU A 8 6.68 -2.48 -14.19
N PRO A 9 5.63 -2.53 -15.04
CA PRO A 9 5.82 -2.70 -16.48
C PRO A 9 6.59 -1.54 -17.09
N ASP A 10 7.34 -1.81 -18.17
CA ASP A 10 8.06 -0.76 -18.89
C ASP A 10 7.12 0.36 -19.37
N GLY A 11 7.58 1.60 -19.22
CA GLY A 11 6.80 2.79 -19.57
C GLY A 11 5.70 3.15 -18.57
N VAL A 12 5.50 2.38 -17.50
CA VAL A 12 4.59 2.72 -16.40
C VAL A 12 5.35 3.47 -15.31
N LYS A 13 4.77 4.55 -14.78
CA LYS A 13 5.35 5.29 -13.64
C LYS A 13 4.30 5.52 -12.56
N ILE A 14 4.70 5.34 -11.30
CA ILE A 14 3.90 5.81 -10.17
C ILE A 14 4.20 7.30 -9.99
N LEU A 15 3.20 8.14 -10.21
CA LEU A 15 3.31 9.60 -10.07
C LEU A 15 3.05 10.02 -8.62
N HIS A 16 2.14 9.32 -7.95
CA HIS A 16 1.72 9.61 -6.59
C HIS A 16 1.32 8.31 -5.90
N HIS A 17 1.75 8.17 -4.64
CA HIS A 17 1.29 7.13 -3.72
C HIS A 17 1.22 7.76 -2.34
N LYS A 18 0.06 7.72 -1.70
CA LYS A 18 -0.16 8.24 -0.36
C LYS A 18 -0.99 7.25 0.44
N VAL A 19 -0.59 7.06 1.68
CA VAL A 19 -1.30 6.28 2.68
C VAL A 19 -1.82 7.26 3.74
N THR A 20 -3.09 7.10 4.11
CA THR A 20 -3.74 7.89 5.16
C THR A 20 -4.22 6.93 6.23
N PRO A 21 -3.48 6.79 7.35
CA PRO A 21 -3.91 5.99 8.48
C PRO A 21 -5.24 6.52 9.02
N GLN A 22 -6.20 5.61 9.20
CA GLN A 22 -7.43 5.91 9.92
C GLN A 22 -7.21 5.68 11.42
N ASP A 23 -6.49 4.62 11.79
CA ASP A 23 -6.10 4.35 13.16
C ASP A 23 -4.82 3.51 13.22
N ILE A 24 -4.13 3.60 14.35
CA ILE A 24 -2.97 2.77 14.68
C ILE A 24 -3.10 2.30 16.13
N ILE A 25 -3.31 1.00 16.31
CA ILE A 25 -3.45 0.38 17.62
C ILE A 25 -2.17 -0.37 17.95
N ILE A 26 -1.53 -0.04 19.07
CA ILE A 26 -0.29 -0.68 19.53
C ILE A 26 -0.59 -1.57 20.73
N GLU A 27 -0.29 -2.86 20.61
CA GLU A 27 -0.39 -3.87 21.65
C GLU A 27 0.97 -4.56 21.85
N ASN A 28 1.72 -4.12 22.86
CA ASN A 28 3.07 -4.57 23.15
C ASN A 28 4.02 -4.41 21.95
N ASP A 29 4.47 -5.52 21.37
CA ASP A 29 5.38 -5.59 20.24
C ASP A 29 4.64 -5.82 18.90
N ILE A 30 3.32 -5.61 18.88
CA ILE A 30 2.48 -5.69 17.68
C ILE A 30 1.76 -4.34 17.49
N ALA A 31 1.66 -3.88 16.24
CA ALA A 31 0.78 -2.75 15.91
C ALA A 31 -0.10 -3.08 14.71
N TYR A 32 -1.35 -2.61 14.75
CA TYR A 32 -2.33 -2.72 13.69
C TYR A 32 -2.52 -1.34 13.10
N ASP A 33 -2.09 -1.14 11.86
CA ASP A 33 -2.22 0.10 11.10
C ASP A 33 -3.18 -0.14 9.95
N TYR A 34 -4.29 0.58 9.92
CA TYR A 34 -5.28 0.44 8.86
C TYR A 34 -5.84 1.79 8.44
N GLY A 35 -6.26 1.86 7.19
CA GLY A 35 -6.77 3.09 6.60
C GLY A 35 -6.93 2.97 5.10
N TYR A 36 -6.73 4.09 4.43
CA TYR A 36 -6.91 4.19 2.99
C TYR A 36 -5.59 4.53 2.29
N TYR A 37 -5.47 4.05 1.06
CA TYR A 37 -4.39 4.45 0.16
C TYR A 37 -4.98 5.04 -1.11
N GLU A 38 -4.23 5.95 -1.72
CA GLU A 38 -4.56 6.56 -3.00
C GLU A 38 -3.30 6.75 -3.83
N GLY A 39 -3.47 6.82 -5.14
CA GLY A 39 -2.37 7.16 -6.01
C GLY A 39 -2.75 7.34 -7.46
N LYS A 40 -1.72 7.67 -8.24
CA LYS A 40 -1.82 7.94 -9.67
C LYS A 40 -0.70 7.26 -10.40
N THR A 41 -1.05 6.61 -11.49
CA THR A 41 -0.11 5.95 -12.40
C THR A 41 -0.16 6.60 -13.77
N LEU A 42 1.01 6.90 -14.33
CA LEU A 42 1.17 7.20 -15.75
C LEU A 42 1.33 5.87 -16.50
N THR A 43 0.41 5.59 -17.42
CA THR A 43 0.49 4.41 -18.27
C THR A 43 1.51 4.60 -19.39
N LYS A 44 1.89 3.49 -20.05
CA LYS A 44 2.72 3.52 -21.26
C LYS A 44 2.16 4.42 -22.38
N ASP A 45 0.84 4.60 -22.43
CA ASP A 45 0.15 5.44 -23.43
C ASP A 45 0.02 6.90 -22.97
N LYS A 46 0.79 7.31 -21.94
CA LYS A 46 0.79 8.66 -21.35
C LYS A 46 -0.57 9.09 -20.78
N ARG A 47 -1.40 8.14 -20.34
CA ARG A 47 -2.65 8.43 -19.62
C ARG A 47 -2.44 8.35 -18.12
N GLU A 48 -3.05 9.26 -17.37
CA GLU A 48 -3.10 9.17 -15.91
C GLU A 48 -4.31 8.33 -15.48
N VAL A 49 -4.07 7.39 -14.57
CA VAL A 49 -5.10 6.56 -13.95
C VAL A 49 -4.98 6.71 -12.44
N SER A 50 -6.06 7.14 -11.80
CA SER A 50 -6.17 7.18 -10.35
C SER A 50 -6.65 5.84 -9.82
N TRP A 51 -6.17 5.47 -8.64
CA TRP A 51 -6.59 4.29 -7.90
C TRP A 51 -6.66 4.61 -6.41
N GLN A 52 -7.52 3.89 -5.71
CA GLN A 52 -7.70 4.01 -4.27
C GLN A 52 -8.11 2.67 -3.68
N GLY A 53 -7.87 2.51 -2.40
CA GLY A 53 -8.24 1.31 -1.67
C GLY A 53 -8.06 1.45 -0.18
N LYS A 54 -8.19 0.33 0.50
CA LYS A 54 -8.00 0.19 1.94
C LYS A 54 -6.92 -0.84 2.22
N TYR A 55 -6.25 -0.67 3.34
CA TYR A 55 -5.13 -1.52 3.75
C TYR A 55 -5.24 -1.90 5.23
N VAL A 56 -4.55 -3.00 5.57
CA VAL A 56 -4.19 -3.38 6.94
C VAL A 56 -2.73 -3.83 6.92
N ILE A 57 -1.90 -3.19 7.73
CA ILE A 57 -0.53 -3.59 8.01
C ILE A 57 -0.45 -4.02 9.48
N ILE A 58 0.01 -5.26 9.69
CA ILE A 58 0.43 -5.73 11.00
C ILE A 58 1.93 -5.52 11.09
N TRP A 59 2.35 -4.69 12.03
CA TRP A 59 3.73 -4.44 12.37
C TRP A 59 4.15 -5.33 13.54
N LYS A 60 5.40 -5.78 13.52
CA LYS A 60 6.04 -6.46 14.65
C LYS A 60 7.32 -5.74 15.04
N LYS A 61 7.50 -5.50 16.33
CA LYS A 61 8.74 -4.95 16.88
C LYS A 61 9.76 -6.06 17.06
N ILE A 62 10.90 -5.95 16.37
CA ILE A 62 12.00 -6.92 16.42
C ILE A 62 13.28 -6.12 16.65
N ASP A 63 14.02 -6.45 17.71
CA ASP A 63 15.24 -5.73 18.10
C ASP A 63 15.02 -4.21 18.24
N ASN A 64 13.88 -3.85 18.85
CA ASN A 64 13.43 -2.47 19.04
C ASN A 64 13.09 -1.68 17.76
N GLU A 65 12.99 -2.35 16.60
CA GLU A 65 12.59 -1.76 15.31
C GLU A 65 11.23 -2.32 14.86
N TRP A 66 10.34 -1.45 14.38
CA TRP A 66 9.09 -1.88 13.76
C TRP A 66 9.32 -2.37 12.33
N LYS A 67 8.83 -3.57 12.03
CA LYS A 67 8.93 -4.20 10.71
C LYS A 67 7.55 -4.62 10.25
N ILE A 68 7.28 -4.51 8.95
CA ILE A 68 6.06 -5.05 8.34
C ILE A 68 6.09 -6.57 8.52
N PHE A 69 5.12 -7.11 9.24
CA PHE A 69 4.98 -8.55 9.46
C PHE A 69 3.97 -9.15 8.49
N LEU A 70 2.81 -8.51 8.33
CA LEU A 70 1.80 -8.85 7.33
C LEU A 70 1.26 -7.57 6.72
N ASP A 71 1.01 -7.59 5.42
CA ASP A 71 0.44 -6.47 4.67
C ASP A 71 -0.60 -7.02 3.69
N ILE A 72 -1.81 -6.47 3.76
CA ILE A 72 -2.88 -6.76 2.82
C ILE A 72 -3.62 -5.48 2.47
N TRP A 73 -3.98 -5.36 1.20
CA TRP A 73 -4.77 -4.25 0.70
C TRP A 73 -5.74 -4.72 -0.37
N ASN A 74 -6.80 -3.95 -0.59
CA ASN A 74 -7.69 -4.14 -1.73
C ASN A 74 -8.27 -2.82 -2.20
N ASN A 75 -8.69 -2.80 -3.46
CA ASN A 75 -9.31 -1.63 -4.05
C ASN A 75 -10.67 -1.37 -3.40
N VAL A 76 -11.03 -0.10 -3.28
CA VAL A 76 -12.41 0.31 -3.07
C VAL A 76 -12.95 0.76 -4.43
N SER A 77 -14.05 0.16 -4.88
CA SER A 77 -14.73 0.63 -6.08
C SER A 77 -15.39 1.96 -5.78
N SER A 78 -15.25 2.94 -6.68
CA SER A 78 -16.30 3.94 -6.82
C SER A 78 -17.54 3.21 -7.35
N GLU A 79 -18.67 3.33 -6.66
CA GLU A 79 -19.99 2.97 -7.21
C GLU A 79 -20.25 3.67 -8.55
#